data_AF-A0A1U7GF96-F1
#
_entry.id   AF-A0A1U7GF96-F1
#
_cell.length_a   1.000
_cell.length_b   1.000
_cell.length_c   1.000
_cell.angle_alpha   90.00
_cell.angle_beta   90.00
_cell.angle_gamma   90.00
#
_symmetry.space_group_name_H-M   'P 1'
#
loop_
_entity.id
_entity.type
_entity.pdbx_description
1 polymer ?
#
loop_
_entity_poly.entity_id
_entity_poly.type
_entity_poly.pdbx_seq_one_letter_code
_entity_poly.pdbx_strand_id
1 'polypeptide(L)'
;MSDAPGSDSLLLERALLAARDTRRLAVGAGARARVPAEFVATFGGASAVLVADVNTFEATGRDVSDAFRSAGVPAVEPFIFGPDIHAESRDVERLEAALRDRDAVPVAVGSGTINDLTKLASHRLGRPYMAVATAASMDGYTAFGASITHHGSKQTFDCPAPRAVVADLEVIAGAPAPMNSWGYADLLAKNVAGADWLLADAAGVEAIDPGVWGTVQRRLKKWVGDPAGVAGNRPEALANLIDGLLMSGFAMQAHQTSRPASGADHQFSHLWDMQDHTFRGVAPSHGFKVGVGTLASVALHEDLIARDLRDVDVDRAVAAWPTFEQEEARAEALFGPGPLAAKSIKETRAKHPEPGELREQLVRLRDAWPELRRRLAAHLIPFDEVRARLRAAACPDGPEGIGISRERLRLSFEQAYYIRRRFTILDVVRRLGLFDEAMDRLFRPGGRFGS
;
A
#
# COMPACT_ATOMS: atom_id res chain seq x y z
N MET A 1 21.14 14.65 -15.50
CA MET A 1 20.33 15.88 -15.67
C MET A 1 19.74 16.19 -14.31
N SER A 2 20.18 17.28 -13.68
CA SER A 2 19.70 17.69 -12.36
C SER A 2 18.25 18.12 -12.44
N ASP A 3 17.38 17.50 -11.65
CA ASP A 3 15.98 17.91 -11.51
C ASP A 3 15.92 19.31 -10.88
N ALA A 4 15.37 20.26 -11.63
CA ALA A 4 15.18 21.62 -11.17
C ALA A 4 14.06 21.68 -10.09
N PRO A 5 14.20 22.54 -9.06
CA PRO A 5 13.14 22.81 -8.09
C PRO A 5 11.94 23.42 -8.83
N GLY A 6 10.89 22.62 -9.02
CA GLY A 6 9.71 22.92 -9.86
C GLY A 6 9.14 21.69 -10.57
N SER A 7 9.92 20.62 -10.71
CA SER A 7 9.48 19.40 -11.42
C SER A 7 8.42 18.57 -10.71
N ASP A 8 8.38 18.61 -9.38
CA ASP A 8 7.49 17.77 -8.57
C ASP A 8 6.10 18.38 -8.45
N SER A 9 5.99 19.71 -8.31
CA SER A 9 4.70 20.41 -8.30
C SER A 9 3.91 20.21 -9.59
N LEU A 10 4.58 20.28 -10.75
CA LEU A 10 3.95 20.01 -12.05
C LEU A 10 3.51 18.55 -12.20
N LEU A 11 4.28 17.61 -11.64
CA LEU A 11 3.93 16.19 -11.68
C LEU A 11 2.71 15.92 -10.78
N LEU A 12 2.68 16.51 -9.59
CA LEU A 12 1.59 16.44 -8.63
C LEU A 12 0.29 17.00 -9.21
N GLU A 13 0.35 18.14 -9.89
CA GLU A 13 -0.81 18.74 -10.57
C GLU A 13 -1.34 17.84 -11.69
N ARG A 14 -0.46 17.28 -12.52
CA ARG A 14 -0.87 16.32 -13.58
C ARG A 14 -1.47 15.05 -13.01
N ALA A 15 -0.92 14.51 -11.92
CA ALA A 15 -1.45 13.34 -11.24
C ALA A 15 -2.83 13.63 -10.61
N LEU A 16 -3.00 14.80 -10.01
CA LEU A 16 -4.28 15.26 -9.46
C LEU A 16 -5.35 15.42 -10.56
N LEU A 17 -4.98 15.97 -11.73
CA LEU A 17 -5.88 16.08 -12.88
C LEU A 17 -6.32 14.71 -13.42
N ALA A 18 -5.44 13.70 -13.35
CA ALA A 18 -5.75 12.32 -13.75
C ALA A 18 -6.51 11.52 -12.69
N ALA A 19 -6.60 12.02 -11.45
CA ALA A 19 -7.23 11.30 -10.34
C ALA A 19 -8.77 11.24 -10.51
N ARG A 20 -9.34 10.06 -10.26
CA ARG A 20 -10.79 9.81 -10.40
C ARG A 20 -11.65 10.58 -9.40
N ASP A 21 -11.24 10.69 -8.14
CA ASP A 21 -12.08 11.18 -7.03
C ASP A 21 -11.58 12.51 -6.46
N THR A 22 -10.28 12.60 -6.13
CA THR A 22 -9.65 13.79 -5.53
C THR A 22 -9.54 14.94 -6.53
N ARG A 23 -9.81 16.17 -6.10
CA ARG A 23 -9.77 17.38 -6.96
C ARG A 23 -8.95 18.53 -6.40
N ARG A 24 -8.70 18.53 -5.09
CA ARG A 24 -7.89 19.56 -4.44
C ARG A 24 -6.84 18.94 -3.54
N LEU A 25 -5.67 19.57 -3.52
CA LEU A 25 -4.55 19.19 -2.69
C LEU A 25 -3.84 20.45 -2.20
N ALA A 26 -3.56 20.51 -0.90
CA ALA A 26 -2.65 21.49 -0.32
C ALA A 26 -1.61 20.76 0.53
N VAL A 27 -0.33 20.91 0.19
CA VAL A 27 0.80 20.36 0.94
C VAL A 27 1.74 21.50 1.28
N GLY A 28 2.22 21.53 2.52
CA GLY A 28 3.22 22.51 2.95
C GLY A 28 3.24 22.74 4.45
N ALA A 29 4.24 23.48 4.92
CA ALA A 29 4.26 23.96 6.30
C ALA A 29 3.10 24.94 6.53
N GLY A 30 2.33 24.74 7.60
CA GLY A 30 1.19 25.60 7.94
C GLY A 30 -0.05 25.37 7.04
N ALA A 31 -0.07 24.32 6.22
CA ALA A 31 -1.18 24.06 5.30
C ALA A 31 -2.54 23.88 6.02
N ARG A 32 -2.57 23.57 7.33
CA ARG A 32 -3.80 23.50 8.14
C ARG A 32 -4.62 24.80 8.09
N ALA A 33 -3.97 25.96 7.95
CA ALA A 33 -4.66 27.24 7.83
C ALA A 33 -5.47 27.38 6.52
N ARG A 34 -5.14 26.60 5.49
CA ARG A 34 -5.86 26.57 4.21
C ARG A 34 -7.09 25.66 4.22
N VAL A 35 -7.31 24.87 5.27
CA VAL A 35 -8.41 23.90 5.32
C VAL A 35 -9.78 24.53 4.99
N PRO A 36 -10.19 25.69 5.56
CA PRO A 36 -11.48 26.29 5.22
C PRO A 36 -11.57 26.74 3.76
N ALA A 37 -10.48 27.28 3.21
CA ALA A 37 -10.44 27.72 1.82
C ALA A 37 -10.54 26.53 0.85
N GLU A 38 -9.80 25.45 1.09
CA GLU A 38 -9.89 24.22 0.28
C GLU A 38 -11.26 23.55 0.42
N PHE A 39 -11.86 23.60 1.62
CA PHE A 39 -13.21 23.10 1.87
C PHE A 39 -14.25 23.87 1.05
N VAL A 40 -14.30 25.20 1.16
CA VAL A 40 -15.25 26.05 0.41
C VAL A 40 -15.07 25.88 -1.09
N ALA A 41 -13.83 25.83 -1.54
CA ALA A 41 -13.53 25.68 -2.96
C ALA A 41 -13.86 24.28 -3.52
N THR A 42 -14.15 23.31 -2.65
CA THR A 42 -14.54 21.94 -2.99
C THR A 42 -16.04 21.67 -2.81
N PHE A 43 -16.63 22.19 -1.74
CA PHE A 43 -18.00 21.88 -1.31
C PHE A 43 -18.94 23.09 -1.28
N GLY A 44 -18.45 24.27 -1.69
CA GLY A 44 -19.25 25.51 -1.69
C GLY A 44 -19.62 25.94 -0.27
N GLY A 45 -20.88 26.33 -0.08
CA GLY A 45 -21.43 26.79 1.20
C GLY A 45 -21.91 25.68 2.15
N ALA A 46 -21.50 24.42 1.93
CA ALA A 46 -21.88 23.30 2.79
C ALA A 46 -21.34 23.49 4.23
N SER A 47 -21.97 22.83 5.20
CA SER A 47 -21.45 22.77 6.57
C SER A 47 -20.40 21.67 6.71
N ALA A 48 -19.38 21.87 7.54
CA ALA A 48 -18.37 20.87 7.86
C ALA A 48 -18.67 20.13 9.17
N VAL A 49 -18.25 18.87 9.27
CA VAL A 49 -18.17 18.14 10.55
C VAL A 49 -16.78 17.52 10.65
N LEU A 50 -15.98 17.99 11.61
CA LEU A 50 -14.66 17.42 11.85
C LEU A 50 -14.82 16.03 12.48
N VAL A 51 -14.03 15.08 11.99
CA VAL A 51 -13.94 13.72 12.54
C VAL A 51 -12.49 13.50 12.96
N ALA A 52 -12.27 13.28 14.26
CA ALA A 52 -10.94 13.11 14.85
C ALA A 52 -10.98 12.11 16.00
N ASP A 53 -9.83 11.69 16.51
CA ASP A 53 -9.69 11.13 17.86
C ASP A 53 -9.15 12.20 18.83
N VAL A 54 -9.06 11.86 20.11
CA VAL A 54 -8.53 12.76 21.14
C VAL A 54 -7.12 13.29 20.81
N ASN A 55 -6.24 12.47 20.26
CA ASN A 55 -4.85 12.83 19.99
C ASN A 55 -4.72 13.76 18.79
N THR A 56 -5.45 13.45 17.71
CA THR A 56 -5.44 14.20 16.45
C THR A 56 -6.23 15.50 16.57
N PHE A 57 -7.27 15.52 17.42
CA PHE A 57 -7.96 16.76 17.77
C PHE A 57 -7.05 17.71 18.56
N GLU A 58 -6.27 17.19 19.50
CA GLU A 58 -5.25 17.96 20.21
C GLU A 58 -4.13 18.43 19.28
N ALA A 59 -3.63 17.57 18.40
CA ALA A 59 -2.51 17.88 17.51
C ALA A 59 -2.83 18.96 16.46
N THR A 60 -4.04 18.97 15.88
CA THR A 60 -4.44 20.02 14.92
C THR A 60 -5.95 20.24 14.78
N GLY A 61 -6.81 19.37 15.32
CA GLY A 61 -8.27 19.52 15.15
C GLY A 61 -8.83 20.80 15.80
N ARG A 62 -8.23 21.27 16.90
CA ARG A 62 -8.55 22.59 17.49
C ARG A 62 -8.23 23.72 16.52
N ASP A 63 -7.01 23.76 15.99
CA ASP A 63 -6.58 24.75 14.99
C ASP A 63 -7.51 24.76 13.77
N VAL A 64 -7.87 23.58 13.26
CA VAL A 64 -8.79 23.46 12.12
C VAL A 64 -10.18 24.00 12.49
N SER A 65 -10.71 23.65 13.67
CA SER A 65 -11.99 24.18 14.15
C SER A 65 -11.99 25.70 14.27
N ASP A 66 -10.91 26.27 14.80
CA ASP A 66 -10.72 27.71 14.94
C ASP A 66 -10.59 28.38 13.57
N ALA A 67 -9.93 27.73 12.60
CA ALA A 67 -9.82 28.22 11.23
C ALA A 67 -11.17 28.27 10.53
N PHE A 68 -12.02 27.25 10.66
CA PHE A 68 -13.39 27.26 10.13
C PHE A 68 -14.20 28.43 10.72
N ARG A 69 -14.16 28.60 12.05
CA ARG A 69 -14.84 29.70 12.75
C ARG A 69 -14.35 31.08 12.28
N SER A 70 -13.03 31.27 12.20
CA SER A 70 -12.42 32.53 11.79
C SER A 70 -12.71 32.88 10.33
N ALA A 71 -12.84 31.88 9.46
CA ALA A 71 -13.20 32.06 8.06
C ALA A 71 -14.71 32.22 7.83
N GLY A 72 -15.54 32.10 8.87
CA GLY A 72 -17.01 32.16 8.75
C GLY A 72 -17.60 30.99 7.95
N VAL A 73 -16.87 29.88 7.82
CA VAL A 73 -17.34 28.68 7.10
C VAL A 73 -18.19 27.85 8.07
N PRO A 74 -19.45 27.50 7.71
CA PRO A 74 -20.31 26.75 8.62
C PRO A 74 -19.69 25.40 9.02
N ALA A 75 -19.69 25.12 10.32
CA ALA A 75 -19.27 23.85 10.87
C ALA A 75 -20.15 23.48 12.06
N VAL A 76 -20.54 22.21 12.16
CA VAL A 76 -21.25 21.65 13.33
C VAL A 76 -20.25 21.09 14.34
N GLU A 77 -20.76 20.71 15.51
CA GLU A 77 -19.94 20.13 16.59
C GLU A 77 -19.08 18.96 16.09
N PRO A 78 -17.76 18.96 16.31
CA PRO A 78 -16.88 17.86 15.92
C PRO A 78 -17.32 16.52 16.49
N PHE A 79 -17.12 15.45 15.72
CA PHE A 79 -17.20 14.08 16.22
C PHE A 79 -15.80 13.62 16.63
N ILE A 80 -15.60 13.45 17.94
CA ILE A 80 -14.32 13.04 18.51
C ILE A 80 -14.46 11.60 19.05
N PHE A 81 -13.72 10.67 18.47
CA PHE A 81 -13.60 9.32 19.00
C PHE A 81 -12.83 9.31 20.31
N GLY A 82 -13.17 8.35 21.17
CA GLY A 82 -12.40 8.06 22.39
C GLY A 82 -11.06 7.37 22.10
N PRO A 83 -10.29 7.03 23.15
CA PRO A 83 -8.95 6.45 22.99
C PRO A 83 -8.96 5.00 22.47
N ASP A 84 -10.04 4.24 22.71
CA ASP A 84 -10.19 2.85 22.25
C ASP A 84 -10.81 2.81 20.84
N ILE A 85 -10.05 3.27 19.85
CA ILE A 85 -10.45 3.32 18.45
C ILE A 85 -9.59 2.40 17.60
N HIS A 86 -10.26 1.59 16.79
CA HIS A 86 -9.62 0.78 15.76
C HIS A 86 -10.32 0.97 14.42
N ALA A 87 -9.60 0.70 13.32
CA ALA A 87 -10.21 0.69 12.00
C ALA A 87 -11.07 -0.57 11.87
N GLU A 88 -12.25 -0.58 12.49
CA GLU A 88 -13.15 -1.73 12.55
C GLU A 88 -14.62 -1.34 12.34
N SER A 89 -15.45 -2.33 12.05
CA SER A 89 -16.84 -2.10 11.61
C SER A 89 -17.69 -1.36 12.64
N ARG A 90 -17.47 -1.64 13.94
CA ARG A 90 -18.19 -0.97 15.03
C ARG A 90 -17.99 0.55 15.03
N ASP A 91 -16.76 0.98 14.71
CA ASP A 91 -16.38 2.40 14.72
C ASP A 91 -16.88 3.10 13.46
N VAL A 92 -16.97 2.39 12.33
CA VAL A 92 -17.63 2.87 11.10
C VAL A 92 -19.12 3.09 11.37
N GLU A 93 -19.81 2.12 11.95
CA GLU A 93 -21.25 2.18 12.26
C GLU A 93 -21.57 3.30 13.26
N ARG A 94 -20.72 3.47 14.28
CA ARG A 94 -20.82 4.57 15.24
C ARG A 94 -20.69 5.93 14.56
N LEU A 95 -19.71 6.11 13.69
CA LEU A 95 -19.53 7.35 12.94
C LEU A 95 -20.68 7.59 11.96
N GLU A 96 -21.11 6.56 11.24
CA GLU A 96 -22.25 6.62 10.32
C GLU A 96 -23.52 7.10 11.03
N ALA A 97 -23.83 6.51 12.19
CA ALA A 97 -24.97 6.92 13.01
C ALA A 97 -24.87 8.38 13.45
N ALA A 98 -23.68 8.84 13.84
CA ALA A 98 -23.47 10.23 14.26
C ALA A 98 -23.58 11.25 13.11
N LEU A 99 -23.26 10.83 11.88
CA LEU A 99 -23.29 11.68 10.69
C LEU A 99 -24.64 11.67 9.97
N ARG A 100 -25.46 10.62 10.13
CA ARG A 100 -26.70 10.38 9.37
C ARG A 100 -27.63 11.59 9.36
N ASP A 101 -27.93 12.14 10.54
CA ASP A 101 -28.88 13.24 10.72
C ASP A 101 -28.22 14.63 10.67
N ARG A 102 -26.93 14.70 10.31
CA ARG A 102 -26.19 15.95 10.17
C ARG A 102 -26.04 16.27 8.69
N ASP A 103 -26.59 17.38 8.22
CA ASP A 103 -26.32 17.90 6.87
C ASP A 103 -24.96 18.62 6.83
N ALA A 104 -23.89 17.82 6.94
CA ALA A 104 -22.53 18.31 6.97
C ALA A 104 -21.58 17.34 6.24
N VAL A 105 -20.58 17.91 5.58
CA VAL A 105 -19.50 17.20 4.89
C VAL A 105 -18.43 16.79 5.92
N PRO A 106 -18.08 15.49 6.01
CA PRO A 106 -17.05 15.05 6.94
C PRO A 106 -15.65 15.56 6.54
N VAL A 107 -14.91 16.03 7.54
CA VAL A 107 -13.51 16.43 7.44
C VAL A 107 -12.70 15.53 8.38
N ALA A 108 -12.06 14.50 7.83
CA ALA A 108 -11.21 13.58 8.57
C ALA A 108 -9.92 14.28 8.99
N VAL A 109 -9.75 14.60 10.27
CA VAL A 109 -8.52 15.16 10.82
C VAL A 109 -7.78 14.03 11.54
N GLY A 110 -6.84 13.40 10.84
CA GLY A 110 -6.11 12.29 11.44
C GLY A 110 -5.22 11.47 10.51
N SER A 111 -4.84 10.30 11.02
CA SER A 111 -4.02 9.30 10.32
C SER A 111 -4.86 8.19 9.68
N GLY A 112 -4.22 7.06 9.35
CA GLY A 112 -4.86 5.95 8.63
C GLY A 112 -6.23 5.53 9.15
N THR A 113 -6.36 5.33 10.47
CA THR A 113 -7.61 4.88 11.10
C THR A 113 -8.74 5.89 10.92
N ILE A 114 -8.53 7.15 11.29
CA ILE A 114 -9.55 8.21 11.16
C ILE A 114 -9.94 8.41 9.70
N ASN A 115 -8.96 8.38 8.79
CA ASN A 115 -9.21 8.50 7.36
C ASN A 115 -10.08 7.35 6.84
N ASP A 116 -9.74 6.09 7.13
CA ASP A 116 -10.47 4.93 6.61
C ASP A 116 -11.88 4.80 7.20
N LEU A 117 -12.04 5.08 8.49
CA LEU A 117 -13.36 5.15 9.14
C LEU A 117 -14.23 6.23 8.51
N THR A 118 -13.70 7.44 8.36
CA THR A 118 -14.43 8.56 7.73
C THR A 118 -14.76 8.26 6.27
N LYS A 119 -13.82 7.69 5.52
CA LYS A 119 -13.98 7.31 4.12
C LYS A 119 -15.14 6.35 3.94
N LEU A 120 -15.18 5.26 4.71
CA LEU A 120 -16.22 4.25 4.58
C LEU A 120 -17.59 4.76 5.08
N ALA A 121 -17.63 5.46 6.21
CA ALA A 121 -18.88 6.03 6.73
C ALA A 121 -19.47 7.06 5.75
N SER A 122 -18.65 7.96 5.20
CA SER A 122 -19.09 8.96 4.21
C SER A 122 -19.61 8.29 2.95
N HIS A 123 -18.92 7.26 2.46
CA HIS A 123 -19.35 6.49 1.30
C HIS A 123 -20.72 5.82 1.51
N ARG A 124 -20.93 5.17 2.66
CA ARG A 124 -22.22 4.53 3.00
C ARG A 124 -23.37 5.53 3.11
N LEU A 125 -23.07 6.77 3.50
CA LEU A 125 -24.02 7.88 3.53
C LEU A 125 -24.19 8.59 2.17
N GLY A 126 -23.48 8.15 1.12
CA GLY A 126 -23.53 8.76 -0.20
C GLY A 126 -22.91 10.17 -0.27
N ARG A 127 -21.97 10.48 0.63
CA ARG A 127 -21.37 11.82 0.77
C ARG A 127 -19.87 11.80 0.42
N PRO A 128 -19.35 12.83 -0.27
CA PRO A 128 -17.91 13.04 -0.36
C PRO A 128 -17.37 13.52 1.00
N TYR A 129 -16.06 13.46 1.18
CA TYR A 129 -15.38 13.94 2.38
C TYR A 129 -14.03 14.57 2.04
N MET A 130 -13.43 15.22 3.02
CA MET A 130 -12.09 15.82 2.96
C MET A 130 -11.17 15.17 4.00
N ALA A 131 -9.87 15.08 3.69
CA ALA A 131 -8.86 14.61 4.63
C ALA A 131 -7.87 15.72 5.00
N VAL A 132 -7.51 15.78 6.28
CA VAL A 132 -6.43 16.58 6.84
C VAL A 132 -5.45 15.61 7.51
N ALA A 133 -4.34 15.35 6.84
CA ALA A 133 -3.35 14.35 7.24
C ALA A 133 -2.53 14.84 8.44
N THR A 134 -2.48 14.04 9.50
CA THR A 134 -1.71 14.34 10.72
C THR A 134 -0.42 13.51 10.86
N ALA A 135 -0.18 12.54 9.97
CA ALA A 135 1.05 11.76 9.90
C ALA A 135 1.27 11.21 8.48
N ALA A 136 2.50 10.99 8.05
CA ALA A 136 2.83 10.35 6.79
C ALA A 136 2.78 8.82 6.93
N SER A 137 1.61 8.27 7.23
CA SER A 137 1.47 6.87 7.69
C SER A 137 1.07 5.84 6.62
N MET A 138 0.47 6.27 5.51
CA MET A 138 0.00 5.42 4.41
C MET A 138 -0.36 6.27 3.17
N ASP A 139 -0.54 5.64 2.01
CA ASP A 139 -0.99 6.27 0.75
C ASP A 139 -2.52 6.46 0.64
N GLY A 140 -3.28 5.87 1.57
CA GLY A 140 -4.74 5.92 1.66
C GLY A 140 -5.38 7.31 1.82
N TYR A 141 -4.59 8.38 2.00
CA TYR A 141 -5.06 9.77 1.88
C TYR A 141 -5.51 10.11 0.47
N THR A 142 -5.01 9.41 -0.54
CA THR A 142 -5.41 9.60 -1.95
C THR A 142 -5.70 8.27 -2.64
N ALA A 143 -5.54 7.13 -1.98
CA ALA A 143 -6.03 5.87 -2.52
C ALA A 143 -7.55 5.71 -2.29
N PHE A 144 -8.23 5.07 -3.25
CA PHE A 144 -9.58 4.57 -3.06
C PHE A 144 -9.55 3.29 -2.18
N GLY A 145 -10.68 3.00 -1.56
CA GLY A 145 -10.84 1.87 -0.65
C GLY A 145 -10.42 2.20 0.80
N ALA A 146 -11.06 1.53 1.76
CA ALA A 146 -10.81 1.68 3.19
C ALA A 146 -10.44 0.32 3.80
N SER A 147 -9.40 0.27 4.63
CA SER A 147 -8.94 -0.96 5.27
C SER A 147 -9.55 -1.11 6.66
N ILE A 148 -10.62 -1.91 6.75
CA ILE A 148 -11.45 -2.06 7.95
C ILE A 148 -11.49 -3.52 8.40
N THR A 149 -11.32 -3.73 9.70
CA THR A 149 -11.55 -5.01 10.36
C THR A 149 -13.04 -5.31 10.42
N HIS A 150 -13.45 -6.41 9.81
CA HIS A 150 -14.84 -6.84 9.71
C HIS A 150 -14.92 -8.35 9.93
N HIS A 151 -15.74 -8.75 10.91
CA HIS A 151 -15.85 -10.14 11.37
C HIS A 151 -14.49 -10.78 11.68
N GLY A 152 -13.68 -10.09 12.50
CA GLY A 152 -12.38 -10.57 12.95
C GLY A 152 -11.23 -10.37 11.95
N SER A 153 -11.50 -10.20 10.66
CA SER A 153 -10.46 -10.10 9.63
C SER A 153 -10.35 -8.70 9.03
N LYS A 154 -9.13 -8.27 8.70
CA LYS A 154 -8.91 -6.99 8.00
C LYS A 154 -9.25 -7.11 6.51
N GLN A 155 -10.15 -6.26 6.04
CA GLN A 155 -10.70 -6.27 4.69
C GLN A 155 -10.59 -4.88 4.04
N THR A 156 -10.50 -4.83 2.71
CA THR A 156 -10.56 -3.58 1.96
C THR A 156 -11.95 -3.41 1.38
N PHE A 157 -12.67 -2.37 1.80
CA PHE A 157 -13.98 -2.01 1.28
C PHE A 157 -13.81 -0.97 0.16
N ASP A 158 -14.39 -1.21 -1.01
CA ASP A 158 -14.38 -0.22 -2.08
C ASP A 158 -15.15 1.03 -1.67
N CYS A 159 -14.51 2.19 -1.85
CA CYS A 159 -15.07 3.50 -1.55
C CYS A 159 -14.19 4.60 -2.19
N PRO A 160 -14.76 5.77 -2.54
CA PRO A 160 -14.01 6.85 -3.18
C PRO A 160 -12.87 7.41 -2.30
N ALA A 161 -11.80 7.89 -2.93
CA ALA A 161 -10.78 8.70 -2.23
C ALA A 161 -11.37 10.06 -1.78
N PRO A 162 -10.74 10.79 -0.82
CA PRO A 162 -11.27 12.09 -0.41
C PRO A 162 -11.24 13.08 -1.57
N ARG A 163 -12.23 13.98 -1.58
CA ARG A 163 -12.42 15.00 -2.62
C ARG A 163 -11.36 16.10 -2.53
N ALA A 164 -10.91 16.39 -1.32
CA ALA A 164 -9.83 17.32 -1.02
C ALA A 164 -8.91 16.74 0.06
N VAL A 165 -7.61 17.04 -0.06
CA VAL A 165 -6.59 16.61 0.90
C VAL A 165 -5.74 17.80 1.33
N VAL A 166 -5.49 17.92 2.62
CA VAL A 166 -4.53 18.88 3.19
C VAL A 166 -3.49 18.11 4.00
N ALA A 167 -2.22 18.32 3.71
CA ALA A 167 -1.10 17.73 4.44
C ALA A 167 -0.21 18.85 4.99
N ASP A 168 -0.33 19.10 6.29
CA ASP A 168 0.49 20.10 6.98
C ASP A 168 1.79 19.46 7.48
N LEU A 169 2.92 19.89 6.89
CA LEU A 169 4.23 19.32 7.21
C LEU A 169 4.69 19.60 8.65
N GLU A 170 4.18 20.67 9.29
CA GLU A 170 4.50 20.95 10.69
C GLU A 170 3.79 19.97 11.62
N VAL A 171 2.50 19.69 11.33
CA VAL A 171 1.71 18.71 12.08
C VAL A 171 2.29 17.31 11.89
N ILE A 172 2.63 16.94 10.65
CA ILE A 172 3.21 15.63 10.31
C ILE A 172 4.59 15.44 10.95
N ALA A 173 5.40 16.51 11.06
CA ALA A 173 6.67 16.47 11.79
C ALA A 173 6.49 16.27 13.30
N GLY A 174 5.35 16.71 13.86
CA GLY A 174 4.96 16.47 15.25
C GLY A 174 4.38 15.08 15.53
N ALA A 175 4.12 14.27 14.50
CA ALA A 175 3.58 12.93 14.67
C ALA A 175 4.57 11.99 15.40
N PRO A 176 4.07 11.01 16.19
CA PRO A 176 4.93 9.99 16.78
C PRO A 176 5.82 9.31 15.73
N ALA A 177 7.14 9.28 15.99
CA ALA A 177 8.15 8.85 15.01
C ALA A 177 7.85 7.52 14.29
N PRO A 178 7.30 6.47 14.93
CA PRO A 178 6.93 5.25 14.23
C PRO A 178 5.92 5.47 13.09
N MET A 179 5.02 6.45 13.18
CA MET A 179 3.96 6.66 12.20
C MET A 179 4.48 7.06 10.82
N ASN A 180 5.47 7.97 10.77
CA ASN A 180 6.12 8.35 9.51
C ASN A 180 6.99 7.19 8.97
N SER A 181 7.56 6.38 9.87
CA SER A 181 8.29 5.15 9.52
C SER A 181 7.35 4.10 8.88
N TRP A 182 6.08 4.03 9.32
CA TRP A 182 5.08 3.16 8.69
C TRP A 182 4.87 3.54 7.22
N GLY A 183 4.63 4.82 6.93
CA GLY A 183 4.44 5.26 5.55
C GLY A 183 5.70 5.12 4.72
N TYR A 184 6.90 5.28 5.30
CA TYR A 184 8.15 5.03 4.58
C TYR A 184 8.26 3.58 4.08
N ALA A 185 7.98 2.61 4.95
CA ALA A 185 8.03 1.20 4.57
C ALA A 185 6.97 0.85 3.51
N ASP A 186 5.77 1.44 3.60
CA ASP A 186 4.73 1.30 2.58
C ASP A 186 5.13 1.94 1.23
N LEU A 187 5.72 3.14 1.25
CA LEU A 187 6.20 3.80 0.04
C LEU A 187 7.34 3.01 -0.63
N LEU A 188 8.28 2.48 0.16
CA LEU A 188 9.40 1.68 -0.34
C LEU A 188 8.93 0.43 -1.10
N ALA A 189 7.77 -0.12 -0.74
CA ALA A 189 7.18 -1.29 -1.36
C ALA A 189 6.81 -1.09 -2.84
N LYS A 190 6.64 0.17 -3.28
CA LYS A 190 6.38 0.51 -4.69
C LYS A 190 7.52 0.03 -5.59
N ASN A 191 8.72 -0.20 -5.04
CA ASN A 191 9.87 -0.83 -5.68
C ASN A 191 9.54 -2.25 -6.17
N VAL A 192 8.81 -3.02 -5.36
CA VAL A 192 8.38 -4.38 -5.72
C VAL A 192 7.15 -4.33 -6.59
N ALA A 193 6.17 -3.47 -6.29
CA ALA A 193 4.98 -3.33 -7.12
C ALA A 193 5.32 -2.99 -8.59
N GLY A 194 6.29 -2.09 -8.81
CA GLY A 194 6.81 -1.78 -10.14
C GLY A 194 7.51 -2.98 -10.80
N ALA A 195 8.35 -3.72 -10.06
CA ALA A 195 9.02 -4.91 -10.57
C ALA A 195 8.03 -6.03 -10.95
N ASP A 196 7.00 -6.25 -10.13
CA ASP A 196 5.93 -7.19 -10.44
C ASP A 196 5.17 -6.74 -11.69
N TRP A 197 4.90 -5.44 -11.89
CA TRP A 197 4.25 -4.93 -13.10
C TRP A 197 5.10 -5.15 -14.36
N LEU A 198 6.43 -5.01 -14.28
CA LEU A 198 7.34 -5.38 -15.37
C LEU A 198 7.20 -6.86 -15.74
N LEU A 199 7.09 -7.76 -14.76
CA LEU A 199 6.87 -9.19 -15.00
C LEU A 199 5.51 -9.46 -15.66
N ALA A 200 4.44 -8.83 -15.19
CA ALA A 200 3.10 -9.02 -15.76
C ALA A 200 2.98 -8.48 -17.20
N ASP A 201 3.61 -7.35 -17.49
CA ASP A 201 3.70 -6.75 -18.82
C ASP A 201 4.41 -7.70 -19.79
N ALA A 202 5.59 -8.19 -19.38
CA ALA A 202 6.38 -9.13 -20.18
C ALA A 202 5.67 -10.48 -20.38
N ALA A 203 4.92 -10.97 -19.39
CA ALA A 203 4.12 -12.19 -19.51
C ALA A 203 2.85 -12.00 -20.37
N GLY A 204 2.50 -10.76 -20.76
CA GLY A 204 1.26 -10.46 -21.49
C GLY A 204 0.00 -10.47 -20.63
N VAL A 205 0.13 -10.42 -19.29
CA VAL A 205 -0.98 -10.49 -18.34
C VAL A 205 -1.61 -9.12 -18.09
N GLU A 206 -0.78 -8.11 -17.87
CA GLU A 206 -1.23 -6.74 -17.57
C GLU A 206 -0.21 -5.74 -18.12
N ALA A 207 -0.59 -5.02 -19.19
CA ALA A 207 0.28 -4.04 -19.83
C ALA A 207 0.59 -2.86 -18.90
N ILE A 208 1.78 -2.29 -19.01
CA ILE A 208 2.13 -1.04 -18.32
C ILE A 208 1.44 0.14 -18.97
N ASP A 209 0.71 0.93 -18.18
CA ASP A 209 0.32 2.29 -18.56
C ASP A 209 1.52 3.25 -18.31
N PRO A 210 2.10 3.87 -19.36
CA PRO A 210 3.30 4.69 -19.20
C PRO A 210 3.07 5.97 -18.37
N GLY A 211 1.85 6.50 -18.37
CA GLY A 211 1.46 7.67 -17.59
C GLY A 211 1.43 7.33 -16.10
N VAL A 212 0.68 6.29 -15.74
CA VAL A 212 0.57 5.77 -14.37
C VAL A 212 1.93 5.30 -13.84
N TRP A 213 2.73 4.59 -14.65
CA TRP A 213 4.10 4.23 -14.31
C TRP A 213 4.95 5.47 -14.00
N GLY A 214 4.84 6.49 -14.85
CA GLY A 214 5.55 7.75 -14.70
C GLY A 214 5.20 8.51 -13.42
N THR A 215 3.96 8.38 -12.94
CA THR A 215 3.46 9.00 -11.71
C THR A 215 4.20 8.51 -10.48
N VAL A 216 4.53 7.22 -10.37
CA VAL A 216 5.17 6.65 -9.17
C VAL A 216 6.63 6.27 -9.41
N GLN A 217 6.86 5.41 -10.40
CA GLN A 217 8.08 4.61 -10.48
C GLN A 217 9.32 5.40 -10.90
N ARG A 218 9.14 6.57 -11.56
CA ARG A 218 10.24 7.44 -11.98
C ARG A 218 10.88 8.22 -10.83
N ARG A 219 10.10 8.61 -9.82
CA ARG A 219 10.56 9.43 -8.69
C ARG A 219 10.73 8.66 -7.39
N LEU A 220 10.31 7.40 -7.34
CA LEU A 220 10.39 6.56 -6.14
C LEU A 220 11.74 6.65 -5.41
N LYS A 221 12.87 6.47 -6.13
CA LYS A 221 14.21 6.49 -5.52
C LYS A 221 14.55 7.83 -4.86
N LYS A 222 14.00 8.95 -5.36
CA LYS A 222 14.11 10.27 -4.74
C LYS A 222 13.29 10.32 -3.44
N TRP A 223 12.02 9.91 -3.49
CA TRP A 223 11.13 9.99 -2.35
C TRP A 223 11.57 9.13 -1.17
N VAL A 224 12.15 7.96 -1.44
CA VAL A 224 12.71 7.07 -0.42
C VAL A 224 14.21 7.31 -0.16
N GLY A 225 14.74 8.47 -0.57
CA GLY A 225 16.17 8.77 -0.57
C GLY A 225 16.78 9.14 0.79
N ASP A 226 15.98 9.61 1.75
CA ASP A 226 16.44 10.03 3.08
C ASP A 226 15.71 9.31 4.23
N PRO A 227 15.93 7.99 4.41
CA PRO A 227 15.30 7.21 5.48
C PRO A 227 15.59 7.76 6.88
N ALA A 228 16.85 8.16 7.15
CA ALA A 228 17.25 8.69 8.45
C ALA A 228 16.55 10.03 8.75
N GLY A 229 16.32 10.85 7.72
CA GLY A 229 15.53 12.06 7.84
C GLY A 229 14.08 11.78 8.18
N VAL A 230 13.47 10.74 7.61
CA VAL A 230 12.11 10.32 7.99
C VAL A 230 12.06 9.86 9.45
N ALA A 231 13.00 9.01 9.90
CA ALA A 231 13.05 8.56 11.30
C ALA A 231 13.23 9.73 12.28
N GLY A 232 13.97 10.76 11.87
CA GLY A 232 14.18 11.99 12.63
C GLY A 232 13.10 13.07 12.41
N ASN A 233 12.00 12.78 11.73
CA ASN A 233 10.94 13.74 11.38
C ASN A 233 11.44 15.04 10.72
N ARG A 234 12.48 14.96 9.87
CA ARG A 234 13.03 16.14 9.18
C ARG A 234 12.07 16.64 8.09
N PRO A 235 11.72 17.94 8.06
CA PRO A 235 10.70 18.47 7.15
C PRO A 235 10.91 18.12 5.66
N GLU A 236 12.13 18.21 5.15
CA GLU A 236 12.43 17.91 3.74
C GLU A 236 12.26 16.41 3.40
N ALA A 237 12.61 15.52 4.32
CA ALA A 237 12.39 14.09 4.16
C ALA A 237 10.88 13.75 4.22
N LEU A 238 10.14 14.40 5.12
CA LEU A 238 8.70 14.21 5.25
C LEU A 238 7.92 14.77 4.05
N ALA A 239 8.38 15.87 3.46
CA ALA A 239 7.81 16.40 2.22
C ALA A 239 7.92 15.38 1.07
N ASN A 240 9.12 14.82 0.87
CA ASN A 240 9.36 13.78 -0.12
C ASN A 240 8.52 12.51 0.15
N LEU A 241 8.39 12.11 1.41
CA LEU A 241 7.58 10.96 1.81
C LEU A 241 6.09 11.20 1.49
N ILE A 242 5.54 12.35 1.90
CA ILE A 242 4.15 12.71 1.63
C ILE A 242 3.88 12.79 0.13
N ASP A 243 4.75 13.43 -0.64
CA ASP A 243 4.60 13.47 -2.10
C ASP A 243 4.55 12.06 -2.69
N GLY A 244 5.45 11.16 -2.29
CA GLY A 244 5.43 9.78 -2.79
C GLY A 244 4.17 9.00 -2.41
N LEU A 245 3.66 9.17 -1.19
CA LEU A 245 2.42 8.53 -0.73
C LEU A 245 1.20 9.07 -1.48
N LEU A 246 1.09 10.38 -1.65
CA LEU A 246 0.00 11.01 -2.40
C LEU A 246 0.02 10.62 -3.89
N MET A 247 1.22 10.60 -4.48
CA MET A 247 1.40 10.19 -5.87
C MET A 247 1.05 8.72 -6.09
N SER A 248 1.31 7.85 -5.11
CA SER A 248 0.90 6.44 -5.13
C SER A 248 -0.62 6.31 -5.18
N GLY A 249 -1.35 7.04 -4.33
CA GLY A 249 -2.81 7.01 -4.33
C GLY A 249 -3.43 7.64 -5.60
N PHE A 250 -2.86 8.73 -6.13
CA PHE A 250 -3.30 9.27 -7.43
C PHE A 250 -3.10 8.30 -8.58
N ALA A 251 -1.97 7.59 -8.62
CA ALA A 251 -1.73 6.55 -9.62
C ALA A 251 -2.75 5.42 -9.53
N MET A 252 -3.10 4.99 -8.31
CA MET A 252 -4.18 4.01 -8.11
C MET A 252 -5.52 4.52 -8.63
N GLN A 253 -5.88 5.76 -8.32
CA GLN A 253 -7.13 6.36 -8.82
C GLN A 253 -7.17 6.42 -10.35
N ALA A 254 -6.07 6.82 -11.00
CA ALA A 254 -5.98 6.91 -12.46
C ALA A 254 -6.04 5.53 -13.13
N HIS A 255 -5.39 4.53 -12.54
CA HIS A 255 -5.35 3.15 -13.08
C HIS A 255 -6.57 2.30 -12.68
N GLN A 256 -7.36 2.76 -11.69
CA GLN A 256 -8.49 2.05 -11.11
C GLN A 256 -8.17 0.66 -10.52
N THR A 257 -6.89 0.40 -10.22
CA THR A 257 -6.44 -0.78 -9.48
C THR A 257 -5.26 -0.40 -8.59
N SER A 258 -4.94 -1.25 -7.60
CA SER A 258 -3.75 -1.05 -6.76
C SER A 258 -2.41 -1.39 -7.44
N ARG A 259 -2.39 -1.79 -8.73
CA ARG A 259 -1.19 -2.25 -9.45
C ARG A 259 0.04 -1.35 -9.28
N PRO A 260 -0.05 -0.01 -9.42
CA PRO A 260 1.15 0.83 -9.34
C PRO A 260 1.77 0.89 -7.93
N ALA A 261 1.06 0.43 -6.90
CA ALA A 261 1.40 0.60 -5.49
C ALA A 261 1.45 -0.70 -4.67
N SER A 262 0.98 -1.81 -5.21
CA SER A 262 0.76 -3.05 -4.46
C SER A 262 1.04 -4.30 -5.30
N GLY A 263 2.09 -5.04 -4.94
CA GLY A 263 2.50 -6.32 -5.53
C GLY A 263 2.54 -7.45 -4.50
N ALA A 264 3.54 -8.34 -4.63
CA ALA A 264 3.79 -9.45 -3.72
C ALA A 264 4.07 -8.97 -2.29
N ASP A 265 4.73 -7.82 -2.13
CA ASP A 265 4.98 -7.16 -0.86
C ASP A 265 3.72 -6.97 -0.01
N HIS A 266 2.64 -6.47 -0.62
CA HIS A 266 1.33 -6.36 0.01
C HIS A 266 0.62 -7.70 0.18
N GLN A 267 0.88 -8.71 -0.66
CA GLN A 267 0.32 -10.05 -0.46
C GLN A 267 0.78 -10.65 0.88
N PHE A 268 2.06 -10.49 1.25
CA PHE A 268 2.54 -10.89 2.58
C PHE A 268 1.82 -10.15 3.71
N SER A 269 1.69 -8.82 3.62
CA SER A 269 0.97 -8.06 4.64
C SER A 269 -0.48 -8.51 4.78
N HIS A 270 -1.20 -8.64 3.66
CA HIS A 270 -2.59 -9.06 3.66
C HIS A 270 -2.77 -10.49 4.18
N LEU A 271 -1.82 -11.39 3.92
CA LEU A 271 -1.83 -12.74 4.47
C LEU A 271 -1.78 -12.68 6.00
N TRP A 272 -0.83 -11.94 6.57
CA TRP A 272 -0.70 -11.84 8.03
C TRP A 272 -1.88 -11.10 8.67
N ASP A 273 -2.48 -10.15 7.97
CA ASP A 273 -3.74 -9.51 8.36
C ASP A 273 -4.91 -10.50 8.41
N MET A 274 -5.00 -11.43 7.46
CA MET A 274 -6.04 -12.47 7.45
C MET A 274 -5.78 -13.62 8.43
N GLN A 275 -4.57 -13.68 8.99
CA GLN A 275 -4.18 -14.62 10.05
C GLN A 275 -4.25 -13.99 11.45
N ASP A 276 -4.82 -12.79 11.57
CA ASP A 276 -4.92 -12.03 12.82
C ASP A 276 -3.58 -11.91 13.56
N HIS A 277 -2.51 -11.70 12.79
CA HIS A 277 -1.16 -11.69 13.33
C HIS A 277 -0.96 -10.55 14.33
N THR A 278 -0.51 -10.91 15.53
CA THR A 278 -0.15 -9.97 16.59
C THR A 278 1.29 -10.19 17.03
N PHE A 279 1.91 -9.11 17.49
CA PHE A 279 3.23 -9.11 18.08
C PHE A 279 3.23 -8.18 19.29
N ARG A 280 3.63 -8.71 20.45
CA ARG A 280 3.59 -7.98 21.73
C ARG A 280 2.18 -7.44 22.08
N GLY A 281 1.16 -8.25 21.79
CA GLY A 281 -0.24 -7.94 22.12
C GLY A 281 -0.95 -6.99 21.15
N VAL A 282 -0.29 -6.52 20.08
CA VAL A 282 -0.89 -5.61 19.09
C VAL A 282 -0.62 -6.09 17.67
N ALA A 283 -1.49 -5.76 16.72
CA ALA A 283 -1.23 -5.99 15.31
C ALA A 283 -0.10 -5.05 14.83
N PRO A 284 0.97 -5.56 14.18
CA PRO A 284 1.96 -4.71 13.56
C PRO A 284 1.33 -3.77 12.54
N SER A 285 1.89 -2.56 12.36
CA SER A 285 1.38 -1.60 11.40
C SER A 285 1.42 -2.17 9.98
N HIS A 286 0.53 -1.65 9.11
CA HIS A 286 0.48 -2.05 7.71
C HIS A 286 1.85 -1.86 7.02
N GLY A 287 2.42 -0.66 7.15
CA GLY A 287 3.73 -0.35 6.59
C GLY A 287 4.84 -1.29 7.05
N PHE A 288 4.88 -1.68 8.32
CA PHE A 288 5.91 -2.61 8.80
C PHE A 288 5.75 -4.03 8.25
N LYS A 289 4.52 -4.54 8.13
CA LYS A 289 4.28 -5.81 7.43
C LYS A 289 4.66 -5.72 5.96
N VAL A 290 4.25 -4.66 5.28
CA VAL A 290 4.61 -4.40 3.88
C VAL A 290 6.13 -4.27 3.71
N GLY A 291 6.85 -3.66 4.65
CA GLY A 291 8.31 -3.58 4.64
C GLY A 291 8.99 -4.94 4.69
N VAL A 292 8.52 -5.86 5.55
CA VAL A 292 9.01 -7.25 5.57
C VAL A 292 8.62 -7.98 4.28
N GLY A 293 7.40 -7.79 3.78
CA GLY A 293 6.97 -8.30 2.47
C GLY A 293 7.84 -7.79 1.31
N THR A 294 8.32 -6.55 1.39
CA THR A 294 9.25 -5.94 0.43
C THR A 294 10.59 -6.66 0.45
N LEU A 295 11.16 -6.94 1.63
CA LEU A 295 12.38 -7.74 1.76
C LEU A 295 12.22 -9.14 1.17
N ALA A 296 11.12 -9.82 1.50
CA ALA A 296 10.80 -11.15 0.99
C ALA A 296 10.73 -11.17 -0.55
N SER A 297 10.04 -10.18 -1.12
CA SER A 297 9.82 -10.09 -2.57
C SER A 297 11.09 -9.69 -3.32
N VAL A 298 11.88 -8.74 -2.80
CA VAL A 298 13.16 -8.34 -3.41
C VAL A 298 14.14 -9.51 -3.42
N ALA A 299 14.21 -10.29 -2.33
CA ALA A 299 15.06 -11.48 -2.29
C ALA A 299 14.68 -12.50 -3.37
N LEU A 300 13.38 -12.70 -3.61
CA LEU A 300 12.89 -13.61 -4.65
C LEU A 300 13.14 -13.08 -6.06
N HIS A 301 12.96 -11.76 -6.27
CA HIS A 301 13.32 -11.10 -7.53
C HIS A 301 14.83 -11.21 -7.81
N GLU A 302 15.69 -11.04 -6.81
CA GLU A 302 17.14 -11.22 -6.97
C GLU A 302 17.51 -12.66 -7.34
N ASP A 303 16.87 -13.67 -6.72
CA ASP A 303 17.06 -15.08 -7.11
C ASP A 303 16.65 -15.32 -8.57
N LEU A 304 15.52 -14.75 -9.01
CA LEU A 304 15.07 -14.84 -10.40
C LEU A 304 16.07 -14.16 -11.35
N ILE A 305 16.53 -12.94 -11.03
CA ILE A 305 17.48 -12.17 -11.84
C ILE A 305 18.85 -12.86 -11.93
N ALA A 306 19.22 -13.65 -10.93
CA ALA A 306 20.46 -14.44 -10.96
C ALA A 306 20.41 -15.61 -11.97
N ARG A 307 19.21 -15.98 -12.43
CA ARG A 307 18.98 -17.07 -13.40
C ARG A 307 18.94 -16.55 -14.83
N ASP A 308 19.09 -17.47 -15.78
CA ASP A 308 18.85 -17.21 -17.19
C ASP A 308 17.58 -17.92 -17.64
N LEU A 309 16.49 -17.16 -17.82
CA LEU A 309 15.22 -17.74 -18.23
C LEU A 309 15.21 -18.17 -19.69
N ARG A 310 16.24 -17.84 -20.49
CA ARG A 310 16.36 -18.33 -21.87
C ARG A 310 16.47 -19.85 -21.94
N ASP A 311 17.00 -20.45 -20.89
CA ASP A 311 17.23 -21.90 -20.79
C ASP A 311 16.05 -22.65 -20.16
N VAL A 312 14.93 -21.97 -19.89
CA VAL A 312 13.73 -22.60 -19.31
C VAL A 312 13.10 -23.56 -20.32
N ASP A 313 12.91 -24.80 -19.87
CA ASP A 313 12.13 -25.81 -20.56
C ASP A 313 10.63 -25.57 -20.32
N VAL A 314 10.02 -24.83 -21.25
CA VAL A 314 8.59 -24.49 -21.22
C VAL A 314 7.71 -25.75 -21.27
N ASP A 315 8.10 -26.75 -22.06
CA ASP A 315 7.33 -27.99 -22.20
C ASP A 315 7.27 -28.74 -20.87
N ARG A 316 8.41 -28.85 -20.18
CA ARG A 316 8.48 -29.44 -18.85
C ARG A 316 7.70 -28.64 -17.82
N ALA A 317 7.80 -27.31 -17.82
CA ALA A 317 7.07 -26.47 -16.88
C ALA A 317 5.55 -26.61 -17.04
N VAL A 318 5.05 -26.66 -18.28
CA VAL A 318 3.63 -26.88 -18.59
C VAL A 318 3.19 -28.28 -18.20
N ALA A 319 3.99 -29.31 -18.49
CA ALA A 319 3.68 -30.70 -18.13
C ALA A 319 3.66 -30.93 -16.62
N ALA A 320 4.48 -30.19 -15.86
CA ALA A 320 4.54 -30.24 -14.40
C ALA A 320 3.53 -29.30 -13.71
N TRP A 321 2.75 -28.52 -14.46
CA TRP A 321 1.81 -27.58 -13.88
C TRP A 321 0.67 -28.33 -13.17
N PRO A 322 0.43 -28.07 -11.87
CA PRO A 322 -0.59 -28.77 -11.11
C PRO A 322 -2.00 -28.46 -11.65
N THR A 323 -2.88 -29.46 -11.62
CA THR A 323 -4.29 -29.24 -11.92
C THR A 323 -4.92 -28.33 -10.88
N PHE A 324 -6.05 -27.72 -11.21
CA PHE A 324 -6.74 -26.86 -10.26
C PHE A 324 -7.15 -27.64 -8.99
N GLU A 325 -7.57 -28.91 -9.12
CA GLU A 325 -7.92 -29.76 -7.98
C GLU A 325 -6.73 -29.99 -7.04
N GLN A 326 -5.52 -30.12 -7.59
CA GLN A 326 -4.30 -30.24 -6.78
C GLN A 326 -3.99 -28.94 -6.04
N GLU A 327 -4.16 -27.80 -6.70
CA GLU A 327 -3.98 -26.47 -6.08
C GLU A 327 -5.05 -26.18 -5.02
N GLU A 328 -6.30 -26.60 -5.24
CA GLU A 328 -7.39 -26.52 -4.28
C GLU A 328 -7.07 -27.33 -3.02
N ALA A 329 -6.69 -28.61 -3.19
CA ALA A 329 -6.27 -29.46 -2.07
C ALA A 329 -5.05 -28.88 -1.32
N ARG A 330 -4.09 -28.27 -2.04
CA ARG A 330 -2.94 -27.62 -1.43
C ARG A 330 -3.36 -26.39 -0.62
N ALA A 331 -4.24 -25.55 -1.15
CA ALA A 331 -4.77 -24.39 -0.43
C ALA A 331 -5.53 -24.82 0.84
N GLU A 332 -6.37 -25.85 0.76
CA GLU A 332 -7.07 -26.41 1.93
C GLU A 332 -6.10 -26.91 3.01
N ALA A 333 -5.04 -27.61 2.61
CA ALA A 333 -4.02 -28.09 3.53
C ALA A 333 -3.24 -26.94 4.21
N LEU A 334 -3.00 -25.84 3.49
CA LEU A 334 -2.22 -24.70 3.98
C LEU A 334 -2.99 -23.78 4.93
N PHE A 335 -4.30 -23.65 4.75
CA PHE A 335 -5.13 -22.70 5.51
C PHE A 335 -6.09 -23.36 6.49
N GLY A 336 -6.32 -24.67 6.37
CA GLY A 336 -7.36 -25.37 7.11
C GLY A 336 -8.77 -24.92 6.71
N PRO A 337 -9.82 -25.48 7.33
CA PRO A 337 -11.20 -25.10 7.03
C PRO A 337 -11.47 -23.66 7.46
N GLY A 338 -12.14 -22.88 6.60
CA GLY A 338 -12.64 -21.55 6.98
C GLY A 338 -12.66 -20.51 5.84
N PRO A 339 -13.02 -19.26 6.17
CA PRO A 339 -13.15 -18.18 5.18
C PRO A 339 -11.86 -17.89 4.39
N LEU A 340 -10.70 -18.07 5.02
CA LEU A 340 -9.40 -17.86 4.36
C LEU A 340 -9.13 -18.92 3.29
N ALA A 341 -9.45 -20.19 3.53
CA ALA A 341 -9.34 -21.24 2.51
C ALA A 341 -10.32 -20.97 1.36
N ALA A 342 -11.59 -20.66 1.66
CA ALA A 342 -12.58 -20.35 0.63
C ALA A 342 -12.15 -19.16 -0.26
N LYS A 343 -11.60 -18.10 0.35
CA LYS A 343 -11.01 -16.98 -0.38
C LYS A 343 -9.81 -17.40 -1.22
N SER A 344 -8.91 -18.19 -0.65
CA SER A 344 -7.70 -18.68 -1.32
C SER A 344 -8.02 -19.52 -2.56
N ILE A 345 -8.99 -20.42 -2.45
CA ILE A 345 -9.50 -21.24 -3.56
C ILE A 345 -10.12 -20.33 -4.65
N LYS A 346 -10.96 -19.37 -4.26
CA LYS A 346 -11.58 -18.42 -5.18
C LYS A 346 -10.55 -17.59 -5.95
N GLU A 347 -9.55 -17.04 -5.25
CA GLU A 347 -8.51 -16.22 -5.88
C GLU A 347 -7.60 -17.06 -6.77
N THR A 348 -7.28 -18.29 -6.36
CA THR A 348 -6.47 -19.24 -7.15
C THR A 348 -7.19 -19.67 -8.41
N ARG A 349 -8.48 -20.03 -8.32
CA ARG A 349 -9.30 -20.38 -9.49
C ARG A 349 -9.35 -19.25 -10.50
N ALA A 350 -9.42 -18.01 -10.04
CA ALA A 350 -9.48 -16.84 -10.90
C ALA A 350 -8.18 -16.54 -11.65
N LYS A 351 -7.03 -17.12 -11.25
CA LYS A 351 -5.72 -16.88 -11.87
C LYS A 351 -4.99 -18.12 -12.35
N HIS A 352 -5.54 -19.31 -12.13
CA HIS A 352 -4.94 -20.58 -12.54
C HIS A 352 -5.04 -20.68 -14.07
N PRO A 353 -3.91 -20.61 -14.79
CA PRO A 353 -3.93 -20.59 -16.25
C PRO A 353 -4.14 -22.00 -16.79
N GLU A 354 -4.91 -22.10 -17.88
CA GLU A 354 -4.95 -23.32 -18.68
C GLU A 354 -3.57 -23.60 -19.30
N PRO A 355 -3.22 -24.86 -19.64
CA PRO A 355 -1.90 -25.21 -20.16
C PRO A 355 -1.43 -24.39 -21.37
N GLY A 356 -2.36 -24.01 -22.26
CA GLY A 356 -2.06 -23.15 -23.41
C GLY A 356 -1.71 -21.72 -23.03
N GLU A 357 -2.44 -21.14 -22.07
CA GLU A 357 -2.19 -19.80 -21.55
C GLU A 357 -0.87 -19.75 -20.76
N LEU A 358 -0.62 -20.77 -19.93
CA LEU A 358 0.64 -20.92 -19.22
C LEU A 358 1.82 -20.95 -20.19
N ARG A 359 1.73 -21.78 -21.24
CA ARG A 359 2.75 -21.87 -22.29
C ARG A 359 3.01 -20.51 -22.93
N GLU A 360 1.96 -19.79 -23.29
CA GLU A 360 2.09 -18.46 -23.90
C GLU A 360 2.85 -17.49 -22.98
N GLN A 361 2.46 -17.43 -21.70
CA GLN A 361 3.11 -16.56 -20.72
C GLN A 361 4.59 -16.92 -20.52
N LEU A 362 4.91 -18.21 -20.42
CA LEU A 362 6.29 -18.68 -20.24
C LEU A 362 7.16 -18.41 -21.47
N VAL A 363 6.63 -18.60 -22.69
CA VAL A 363 7.33 -18.25 -23.94
C VAL A 363 7.60 -16.75 -23.99
N ARG A 364 6.59 -15.91 -23.71
CA ARG A 364 6.76 -14.46 -23.68
C ARG A 364 7.82 -14.01 -22.67
N LEU A 365 7.80 -14.57 -21.45
CA LEU A 365 8.81 -14.29 -20.43
C LEU A 365 10.22 -14.69 -20.86
N ARG A 366 10.38 -15.90 -21.43
CA ARG A 366 11.66 -16.40 -21.95
C ARG A 366 12.21 -15.49 -23.04
N ASP A 367 11.37 -15.16 -24.02
CA ASP A 367 11.78 -14.37 -25.20
C ASP A 367 12.09 -12.92 -24.83
N ALA A 368 11.35 -12.34 -23.88
CA ALA A 368 11.59 -11.00 -23.35
C ALA A 368 12.72 -10.92 -22.31
N TRP A 369 13.25 -12.06 -21.83
CA TRP A 369 14.12 -12.12 -20.66
C TRP A 369 15.36 -11.21 -20.72
N PRO A 370 16.12 -11.11 -21.83
CA PRO A 370 17.33 -10.27 -21.86
C PRO A 370 17.05 -8.80 -21.51
N GLU A 371 15.97 -8.24 -22.07
CA GLU A 371 15.58 -6.85 -21.81
C GLU A 371 14.84 -6.72 -20.47
N LEU A 372 13.96 -7.67 -20.15
CA LEU A 372 13.24 -7.68 -18.87
C LEU A 372 14.20 -7.73 -17.68
N ARG A 373 15.21 -8.61 -17.72
CA ARG A 373 16.26 -8.72 -16.69
C ARG A 373 17.00 -7.40 -16.50
N ARG A 374 17.35 -6.71 -17.59
CA ARG A 374 17.99 -5.38 -17.54
C ARG A 374 17.08 -4.33 -16.89
N ARG A 375 15.79 -4.31 -17.27
CA ARG A 375 14.80 -3.39 -16.69
C ARG A 375 14.58 -3.66 -15.20
N LEU A 376 14.44 -4.92 -14.80
CA LEU A 376 14.28 -5.33 -13.40
C LEU A 376 15.50 -4.92 -12.57
N ALA A 377 16.72 -5.23 -13.02
CA ALA A 377 17.95 -4.87 -12.33
C ALA A 377 18.15 -3.34 -12.21
N ALA A 378 17.73 -2.56 -13.20
CA ALA A 378 17.80 -1.09 -13.15
C ALA A 378 16.72 -0.49 -12.23
N HIS A 379 15.54 -1.12 -12.19
CA HIS A 379 14.40 -0.65 -11.42
C HIS A 379 14.60 -0.91 -9.92
N LEU A 380 14.85 -2.17 -9.55
CA LEU A 380 14.89 -2.63 -8.17
C LEU A 380 16.01 -1.98 -7.36
N ILE A 381 15.66 -1.57 -6.14
CA ILE A 381 16.62 -1.33 -5.06
C ILE A 381 17.04 -2.71 -4.51
N PRO A 382 18.36 -3.03 -4.46
CA PRO A 382 18.85 -4.34 -4.00
C PRO A 382 18.48 -4.67 -2.54
N PHE A 383 18.44 -5.96 -2.21
CA PHE A 383 18.01 -6.46 -0.89
C PHE A 383 18.75 -5.80 0.27
N ASP A 384 20.09 -5.77 0.22
CA ASP A 384 20.91 -5.22 1.30
C ASP A 384 20.68 -3.71 1.47
N GLU A 385 20.40 -3.01 0.38
CA GLU A 385 20.09 -1.59 0.40
C GLU A 385 18.67 -1.33 0.93
N VAL A 386 17.67 -2.13 0.52
CA VAL A 386 16.31 -2.08 1.09
C VAL A 386 16.37 -2.32 2.61
N ARG A 387 17.11 -3.34 3.05
CA ARG A 387 17.30 -3.65 4.48
C ARG A 387 17.95 -2.50 5.23
N ALA A 388 19.02 -1.91 4.68
CA ALA A 388 19.71 -0.77 5.28
C ALA A 388 18.79 0.46 5.36
N ARG A 389 18.00 0.73 4.31
CA ARG A 389 17.02 1.82 4.26
C ARG A 389 15.91 1.63 5.29
N LEU A 390 15.35 0.43 5.43
CA LEU A 390 14.35 0.12 6.47
C LEU A 390 14.92 0.39 7.87
N ARG A 391 16.13 -0.12 8.16
CA ARG A 391 16.80 0.11 9.44
C ARG A 391 17.03 1.60 9.71
N ALA A 392 17.51 2.34 8.71
CA ALA A 392 17.76 3.79 8.81
C ALA A 392 16.46 4.59 9.03
N ALA A 393 15.33 4.10 8.51
CA ALA A 393 14.01 4.66 8.74
C ALA A 393 13.33 4.18 10.04
N ALA A 394 14.06 3.50 10.94
CA ALA A 394 13.52 2.90 12.16
C ALA A 394 12.37 1.90 11.91
N CYS A 395 12.36 1.25 10.75
CA CYS A 395 11.44 0.15 10.41
C CYS A 395 12.07 -1.21 10.78
N PRO A 396 11.24 -2.25 10.99
CA PRO A 396 11.72 -3.63 10.99
C PRO A 396 12.49 -3.95 9.70
N ASP A 397 13.71 -4.45 9.86
CA ASP A 397 14.62 -4.82 8.76
C ASP A 397 14.74 -6.36 8.60
N GLY A 398 13.84 -7.10 9.24
CA GLY A 398 13.73 -8.54 9.20
C GLY A 398 12.36 -9.00 9.75
N PRO A 399 11.96 -10.25 9.46
CA PRO A 399 10.64 -10.76 9.84
C PRO A 399 10.43 -10.82 11.36
N GLU A 400 11.50 -11.06 12.13
CA GLU A 400 11.43 -11.15 13.59
C GLU A 400 11.09 -9.80 14.24
N GLY A 401 11.37 -8.68 13.56
CA GLY A 401 11.01 -7.33 14.01
C GLY A 401 9.51 -7.09 14.09
N ILE A 402 8.71 -7.94 13.44
CA ILE A 402 7.24 -7.99 13.57
C ILE A 402 6.75 -9.32 14.14
N GLY A 403 7.62 -10.15 14.74
CA GLY A 403 7.22 -11.43 15.34
C GLY A 403 6.97 -12.57 14.36
N ILE A 404 7.44 -12.47 13.12
CA ILE A 404 7.40 -13.57 12.15
C ILE A 404 8.73 -14.35 12.23
N SER A 405 8.68 -15.63 12.56
CA SER A 405 9.88 -16.49 12.49
C SER A 405 10.28 -16.75 11.04
N ARG A 406 11.53 -17.11 10.78
CA ARG A 406 12.00 -17.48 9.42
C ARG A 406 11.25 -18.69 8.86
N GLU A 407 10.93 -19.66 9.71
CA GLU A 407 10.09 -20.81 9.35
C GLU A 407 8.69 -20.34 8.90
N ARG A 408 8.06 -19.46 9.67
CA ARG A 408 6.76 -18.88 9.30
C ARG A 408 6.87 -18.01 8.04
N LEU A 409 7.97 -17.29 7.86
CA LEU A 409 8.21 -16.52 6.63
C LEU A 409 8.32 -17.46 5.42
N ARG A 410 9.05 -18.57 5.52
CA ARG A 410 9.13 -19.59 4.47
C ARG A 410 7.75 -20.12 4.10
N LEU A 411 6.93 -20.46 5.09
CA LEU A 411 5.53 -20.86 4.87
C LEU A 411 4.72 -19.72 4.22
N SER A 412 4.97 -18.47 4.62
CA SER A 412 4.27 -17.30 4.10
C SER A 412 4.54 -17.07 2.61
N PHE A 413 5.71 -17.44 2.07
CA PHE A 413 5.96 -17.37 0.62
C PHE A 413 4.98 -18.23 -0.18
N GLU A 414 4.66 -19.40 0.35
CA GLU A 414 3.69 -20.30 -0.26
C GLU A 414 2.27 -19.81 -0.06
N GLN A 415 1.90 -19.45 1.18
CA GLN A 415 0.55 -18.97 1.48
C GLN A 415 0.20 -17.66 0.74
N ALA A 416 1.15 -16.72 0.61
CA ALA A 416 0.90 -15.42 -0.01
C ALA A 416 0.50 -15.54 -1.49
N TYR A 417 0.94 -16.60 -2.18
CA TYR A 417 0.53 -16.89 -3.55
C TYR A 417 -0.98 -17.10 -3.67
N TYR A 418 -1.61 -17.77 -2.71
CA TYR A 418 -3.02 -18.18 -2.81
C TYR A 418 -4.02 -17.06 -2.50
N ILE A 419 -3.63 -15.99 -1.81
CA ILE A 419 -4.60 -15.03 -1.24
C ILE A 419 -5.05 -13.91 -2.20
N ARG A 420 -4.48 -13.81 -3.41
CA ARG A 420 -4.78 -12.79 -4.42
C ARG A 420 -4.58 -13.31 -5.85
N ARG A 421 -5.48 -12.93 -6.76
CA ARG A 421 -5.38 -13.22 -8.21
C ARG A 421 -4.35 -12.38 -8.99
N ARG A 422 -3.74 -11.37 -8.37
CA ARG A 422 -2.78 -10.47 -9.04
C ARG A 422 -1.53 -11.26 -9.42
N PHE A 423 -1.08 -11.15 -10.67
CA PHE A 423 0.15 -11.76 -11.16
C PHE A 423 1.39 -11.00 -10.64
N THR A 424 2.24 -11.68 -9.88
CA THR A 424 3.46 -11.14 -9.25
C THR A 424 4.64 -12.09 -9.40
N ILE A 425 5.79 -11.77 -8.80
CA ILE A 425 6.94 -12.66 -8.72
C ILE A 425 6.60 -14.05 -8.16
N LEU A 426 5.63 -14.14 -7.24
CA LEU A 426 5.18 -15.41 -6.66
C LEU A 426 4.58 -16.34 -7.72
N ASP A 427 3.84 -15.76 -8.68
CA ASP A 427 3.28 -16.50 -9.82
C ASP A 427 4.37 -16.92 -10.80
N VAL A 428 5.32 -16.02 -11.11
CA VAL A 428 6.41 -16.30 -12.06
C VAL A 428 7.25 -17.49 -11.60
N VAL A 429 7.73 -17.49 -10.36
CA VAL A 429 8.59 -18.58 -9.88
C VAL A 429 7.84 -19.92 -9.79
N ARG A 430 6.53 -19.90 -9.52
CA ARG A 430 5.69 -21.12 -9.49
C ARG A 430 5.43 -21.65 -10.88
N ARG A 431 5.03 -20.78 -11.82
CA ARG A 431 4.77 -21.14 -13.22
C ARG A 431 6.02 -21.66 -13.93
N LEU A 432 7.20 -21.19 -13.53
CA LEU A 432 8.49 -21.70 -14.02
C LEU A 432 8.94 -23.01 -13.33
N GLY A 433 8.25 -23.48 -12.29
CA GLY A 433 8.67 -24.63 -11.48
C GLY A 433 9.94 -24.39 -10.66
N LEU A 434 10.23 -23.12 -10.31
CA LEU A 434 11.45 -22.71 -9.60
C LEU A 434 11.23 -22.42 -8.12
N PHE A 435 9.99 -22.48 -7.63
CA PHE A 435 9.63 -22.06 -6.27
C PHE A 435 10.44 -22.78 -5.19
N ASP A 436 10.50 -24.12 -5.22
CA ASP A 436 11.18 -24.91 -4.19
C ASP A 436 12.69 -24.63 -4.15
N GLU A 437 13.33 -24.58 -5.33
CA GLU A 437 14.77 -24.27 -5.43
C GLU A 437 15.06 -22.84 -4.92
N ALA A 438 14.20 -21.88 -5.25
CA ALA A 438 14.33 -20.52 -4.74
C ALA A 438 14.18 -20.49 -3.21
N MET A 439 13.21 -21.20 -2.64
CA MET A 439 13.06 -21.29 -1.18
C MET A 439 14.30 -21.91 -0.53
N ASP A 440 14.87 -22.97 -1.10
CA ASP A 440 16.08 -23.59 -0.56
C ASP A 440 17.29 -22.63 -0.61
N ARG A 441 17.47 -21.89 -1.71
CA ARG A 441 18.54 -20.88 -1.83
C ARG A 441 18.39 -19.72 -0.87
N LEU A 442 17.16 -19.26 -0.63
CA LEU A 442 16.88 -18.13 0.25
C LEU A 442 17.06 -18.47 1.73
N PHE A 443 16.75 -19.70 2.14
CA PHE A 443 16.72 -20.12 3.54
C PHE A 443 17.88 -21.04 3.98
N ARG A 444 18.73 -21.52 3.07
CA ARG A 444 19.96 -22.24 3.44
C ARG A 444 20.93 -21.33 4.23
N PRO A 445 21.91 -21.90 4.97
CA PRO A 445 22.97 -21.11 5.59
C PRO A 445 23.67 -20.19 4.57
N GLY A 446 23.80 -18.90 4.92
CA GLY A 446 24.32 -17.86 4.01
C GLY A 446 23.34 -17.32 2.97
N GLY A 447 22.12 -17.86 2.89
CA GLY A 447 21.00 -17.29 2.13
C GLY A 447 20.45 -16.02 2.80
N ARG A 448 19.59 -15.27 2.08
CA ARG A 448 19.03 -13.98 2.55
C ARG A 448 18.27 -14.10 3.88
N PHE A 449 17.68 -15.27 4.14
CA PHE A 449 16.97 -15.62 5.37
C PHE A 449 17.57 -16.85 6.06
N GLY A 450 18.82 -17.21 5.72
CA GLY A 450 19.54 -18.32 6.34
C GLY A 450 19.91 -18.05 7.79
N SER A 451 19.77 -19.06 8.65
CA SER A 451 20.31 -19.10 10.02
C SER A 451 21.81 -19.35 10.03
#